data_AF-A0A525KUV0-F1
#
_entry.id   AF-A0A525KUV0-F1
#
_cell.length_a   1.000
_cell.length_b   1.000
_cell.length_c   1.000
_cell.angle_alpha   90.00
_cell.angle_beta   90.00
_cell.angle_gamma   90.00
#
_symmetry.space_group_name_H-M   'P 1'
#
loop_
_entity.id
_entity.type
_entity.pdbx_description
1 polymer ?
#
loop_
_entity_poly.entity_id
_entity_poly.type
_entity_poly.pdbx_seq_one_letter_code
_entity_poly.pdbx_strand_id
1 'polypeptide(L)'
;MSDAAFESKVSGIFKRMEQRLGGRLATEKSKAENLQSQDTRRVAFILTEAIEAELKPAVKEALASYDDAISRPMTQNERWEHILTQQIGQAVDSAVKLALALDAANHPWKPLLSDEAPKLRTRLVTSADEHFTRLGKMGARRRRGADAGADWTMRIVMLAVGALVGFLLAKVMH
;
A
#
# COMPACT_ATOMS: atom_id res chain seq x y z
N MET A 1 -6.14 13.84 -9.77
CA MET A 1 -7.35 13.05 -9.46
C MET A 1 -7.96 13.58 -8.17
N SER A 2 -9.29 13.59 -8.00
CA SER A 2 -9.93 14.03 -6.76
C SER A 2 -10.05 12.90 -5.74
N ASP A 3 -10.25 13.24 -4.45
CA ASP A 3 -10.42 12.27 -3.36
C ASP A 3 -11.56 11.29 -3.62
N ALA A 4 -12.73 11.80 -4.04
CA ALA A 4 -13.89 10.97 -4.37
C ALA A 4 -13.62 10.03 -5.57
N ALA A 5 -12.86 10.50 -6.56
CA ALA A 5 -12.49 9.66 -7.70
C ALA A 5 -11.50 8.55 -7.30
N PHE A 6 -10.56 8.86 -6.42
CA PHE A 6 -9.64 7.86 -5.86
C PHE A 6 -10.39 6.79 -5.07
N GLU A 7 -11.22 7.21 -4.11
CA GLU A 7 -12.00 6.32 -3.26
C GLU A 7 -12.93 5.41 -4.10
N SER A 8 -13.62 5.98 -5.09
CA SER A 8 -14.47 5.21 -6.00
C SER A 8 -13.67 4.19 -6.82
N LYS A 9 -12.45 4.54 -7.26
CA LYS A 9 -11.58 3.63 -8.02
C LYS A 9 -11.12 2.47 -7.14
N VAL A 10 -10.63 2.76 -5.94
CA VAL A 10 -10.17 1.77 -4.95
C VAL A 10 -11.32 0.84 -4.52
N SER A 11 -12.49 1.41 -4.19
CA SER A 11 -13.69 0.63 -3.87
C SER A 11 -14.09 -0.30 -5.02
N GLY A 12 -13.99 0.18 -6.26
CA GLY A 12 -14.24 -0.64 -7.45
C GLY A 12 -13.30 -1.84 -7.59
N ILE A 13 -12.02 -1.68 -7.23
CA ILE A 13 -11.02 -2.77 -7.23
C ILE A 13 -11.43 -3.86 -6.22
N PHE A 14 -11.70 -3.47 -4.97
CA PHE A 14 -12.07 -4.41 -3.93
C PHE A 14 -13.44 -5.08 -4.16
N LYS A 15 -14.42 -4.37 -4.74
CA LYS A 15 -15.71 -4.99 -5.14
C LYS A 15 -15.54 -6.08 -6.20
N ARG A 16 -14.68 -5.87 -7.21
CA ARG A 16 -14.38 -6.91 -8.21
C ARG A 16 -13.69 -8.11 -7.59
N MET A 17 -12.77 -7.87 -6.66
CA MET A 17 -12.11 -8.93 -5.89
C MET A 17 -13.13 -9.74 -5.09
N GLU A 18 -14.04 -9.09 -4.37
CA GLU A 18 -15.08 -9.74 -3.58
C GLU A 18 -15.99 -10.64 -4.43
N GLN A 19 -16.39 -10.17 -5.62
CA GLN A 19 -17.18 -10.95 -6.58
C GLN A 19 -16.47 -12.24 -7.03
N ARG A 20 -15.15 -12.17 -7.29
CA ARG A 20 -14.35 -13.36 -7.65
C ARG A 20 -14.16 -14.31 -6.47
N LEU A 21 -13.95 -13.73 -5.28
CA LEU A 21 -13.68 -14.48 -4.07
C LEU A 21 -14.84 -15.42 -3.70
N GLY A 22 -16.09 -14.97 -3.82
CA GLY A 22 -17.26 -15.81 -3.52
C GLY A 22 -17.26 -17.16 -4.26
N GLY A 23 -16.98 -17.14 -5.57
CA GLY A 23 -16.91 -18.37 -6.38
C GLY A 23 -15.69 -19.24 -6.07
N ARG A 24 -14.56 -18.60 -5.78
CA ARG A 24 -13.31 -19.31 -5.44
C ARG A 24 -13.39 -20.00 -4.08
N LEU A 25 -13.96 -19.35 -3.07
CA LEU A 25 -14.08 -19.93 -1.73
C LEU A 25 -14.97 -21.17 -1.72
N ALA A 26 -16.09 -21.17 -2.46
CA ALA A 26 -16.94 -22.36 -2.59
C ALA A 26 -16.20 -23.53 -3.25
N THR A 27 -15.36 -23.25 -4.25
CA THR A 27 -14.55 -24.24 -4.97
C THR A 27 -13.42 -24.80 -4.10
N GLU A 28 -12.70 -23.93 -3.38
CA GLU A 28 -11.61 -24.36 -2.51
C GLU A 28 -12.12 -25.11 -1.28
N LYS A 29 -13.29 -24.75 -0.75
CA LYS A 29 -13.95 -25.52 0.30
C LYS A 29 -14.28 -26.93 -0.17
N SER A 30 -14.95 -27.07 -1.33
CA SER A 30 -15.35 -28.40 -1.83
C SER A 30 -14.14 -29.29 -2.11
N LYS A 31 -13.04 -28.72 -2.63
CA LYS A 31 -11.76 -29.44 -2.75
C LYS A 31 -11.21 -29.87 -1.39
N ALA A 32 -11.21 -28.97 -0.40
CA ALA A 32 -10.72 -29.26 0.94
C ALA A 32 -11.52 -30.37 1.63
N GLU A 33 -12.84 -30.38 1.46
CA GLU A 33 -13.74 -31.44 1.96
C GLU A 33 -13.50 -32.78 1.27
N ASN A 34 -13.26 -32.77 -0.05
CA ASN A 34 -12.99 -33.97 -0.83
C ASN A 34 -11.61 -34.58 -0.57
N LEU A 35 -10.62 -33.77 -0.16
CA LEU A 35 -9.21 -34.19 -0.06
C LEU A 35 -8.86 -34.97 1.21
N GLN A 36 -9.65 -34.90 2.30
CA GLN A 36 -9.73 -35.90 3.37
C GLN A 36 -10.56 -35.36 4.54
N SER A 37 -11.44 -36.22 5.03
CA SER A 37 -12.26 -36.08 6.23
C SER A 37 -11.46 -35.58 7.45
N GLN A 38 -11.96 -34.50 8.07
CA GLN A 38 -11.75 -34.07 9.47
C GLN A 38 -10.59 -33.13 9.85
N ASP A 39 -9.67 -32.73 8.97
CA ASP A 39 -8.68 -31.71 9.37
C ASP A 39 -9.25 -30.29 9.22
N THR A 40 -10.01 -29.86 10.24
CA THR A 40 -10.63 -28.54 10.34
C THR A 40 -9.60 -27.40 10.27
N ARG A 41 -8.35 -27.63 10.70
CA ARG A 41 -7.27 -26.64 10.57
C ARG A 41 -6.87 -26.47 9.12
N ARG A 42 -6.81 -27.55 8.36
CA ARG A 42 -6.48 -27.51 6.93
C ARG A 42 -7.54 -26.75 6.14
N VAL A 43 -8.82 -26.93 6.45
CA VAL A 43 -9.91 -26.16 5.81
C VAL A 43 -9.77 -24.66 6.09
N ALA A 44 -9.57 -24.28 7.36
CA ALA A 44 -9.35 -22.88 7.73
C ALA A 44 -8.12 -22.28 7.03
N PHE A 45 -7.03 -23.05 6.93
CA PHE A 45 -5.81 -22.65 6.24
C PHE A 45 -6.04 -22.44 4.74
N ILE A 46 -6.65 -23.41 4.05
CA ILE A 46 -6.97 -23.32 2.61
C ILE A 46 -7.86 -22.11 2.31
N LEU A 47 -8.88 -21.87 3.14
CA LEU A 47 -9.75 -20.70 2.98
C LEU A 47 -8.98 -19.40 3.21
N THR A 48 -8.10 -19.34 4.21
CA THR A 48 -7.24 -18.18 4.46
C THR A 48 -6.31 -17.91 3.27
N GLU A 49 -5.68 -18.94 2.71
CA GLU A 49 -4.83 -18.82 1.52
C GLU A 49 -5.62 -18.36 0.29
N ALA A 50 -6.83 -18.88 0.10
CA ALA A 50 -7.72 -18.47 -0.99
C ALA A 50 -8.10 -16.98 -0.88
N ILE A 51 -8.42 -16.51 0.33
CA ILE A 51 -8.66 -15.09 0.60
C ILE A 51 -7.41 -14.27 0.29
N GLU A 52 -6.25 -14.67 0.80
CA GLU A 52 -4.99 -13.95 0.61
C GLU A 52 -4.59 -13.88 -0.87
N ALA A 53 -4.83 -14.94 -1.63
CA ALA A 53 -4.52 -15.03 -3.05
C ALA A 53 -5.37 -14.07 -3.92
N GLU A 54 -6.59 -13.74 -3.51
CA GLU A 54 -7.42 -12.74 -4.20
C GLU A 54 -7.15 -11.32 -3.70
N LEU A 55 -6.90 -11.15 -2.40
CA LEU A 55 -6.62 -9.84 -1.82
C LEU A 55 -5.28 -9.27 -2.26
N LYS A 56 -4.20 -10.06 -2.28
CA LYS A 56 -2.86 -9.58 -2.63
C LYS A 56 -2.81 -8.85 -3.99
N PRO A 57 -3.35 -9.41 -5.09
CA PRO A 57 -3.43 -8.70 -6.37
C PRO A 57 -4.26 -7.41 -6.30
N ALA A 58 -5.39 -7.42 -5.58
CA ALA A 58 -6.24 -6.24 -5.44
C ALA A 58 -5.53 -5.11 -4.68
N VAL A 59 -4.81 -5.43 -3.60
CA VAL A 59 -3.99 -4.47 -2.86
C VAL A 59 -2.90 -3.89 -3.78
N LYS A 60 -2.23 -4.72 -4.59
CA LYS A 60 -1.23 -4.24 -5.54
C LYS A 60 -1.83 -3.30 -6.60
N GLU A 61 -3.01 -3.62 -7.14
CA GLU A 61 -3.73 -2.77 -8.11
C GLU A 61 -4.14 -1.43 -7.48
N ALA A 62 -4.56 -1.45 -6.22
CA ALA A 62 -4.93 -0.25 -5.47
C ALA A 62 -3.70 0.64 -5.18
N LEU A 63 -2.57 0.04 -4.80
CA LEU A 63 -1.29 0.74 -4.62
C LEU A 63 -0.77 1.31 -5.96
N ALA A 64 -0.88 0.57 -7.06
CA ALA A 64 -0.52 1.10 -8.38
C ALA A 64 -1.41 2.29 -8.78
N SER A 65 -2.71 2.25 -8.44
CA SER A 65 -3.62 3.38 -8.65
C SER A 65 -3.24 4.62 -7.83
N TYR A 66 -2.68 4.42 -6.63
CA TYR A 66 -2.09 5.49 -5.83
C TYR A 66 -0.84 6.07 -6.51
N ASP A 67 0.08 5.21 -6.94
CA ASP A 67 1.32 5.59 -7.62
C ASP A 67 1.05 6.42 -8.90
N ASP A 68 0.08 6.01 -9.71
CA ASP A 68 -0.34 6.74 -10.92
C ASP A 68 -0.91 8.13 -10.58
N ALA A 69 -1.67 8.21 -9.49
CA ALA A 69 -2.38 9.41 -9.10
C ALA A 69 -1.48 10.50 -8.50
N ILE A 70 -0.35 10.11 -7.91
CA ILE A 70 0.63 11.02 -7.29
C ILE A 70 1.72 11.50 -8.28
N SER A 71 1.51 11.37 -9.58
CA SER A 71 2.51 11.65 -10.62
C SER A 71 2.93 13.15 -10.72
N ARG A 72 3.95 13.48 -9.90
CA ARG A 72 4.90 14.62 -9.84
C ARG A 72 4.39 16.03 -9.42
N PRO A 73 5.15 16.74 -8.55
CA PRO A 73 6.20 16.23 -7.67
C PRO A 73 5.55 15.55 -6.45
N MET A 74 5.95 14.31 -6.18
CA MET A 74 5.42 13.42 -5.12
C MET A 74 5.01 14.18 -3.86
N THR A 75 3.70 14.42 -3.77
CA THR A 75 3.04 14.87 -2.55
C THR A 75 2.42 13.62 -1.97
N GLN A 76 2.98 13.16 -0.86
CA GLN A 76 2.33 12.16 -0.03
C GLN A 76 0.91 12.64 0.24
N ASN A 77 -0.06 11.76 0.11
CA ASN A 77 -1.44 12.07 0.42
C ASN A 77 -1.89 11.16 1.55
N GLU A 78 -1.65 11.61 2.78
CA GLU A 78 -1.99 10.87 4.01
C GLU A 78 -3.46 10.45 4.04
N ARG A 79 -4.35 11.26 3.46
CA ARG A 79 -5.78 10.92 3.34
C ARG A 79 -5.99 9.70 2.44
N TRP A 80 -5.32 9.64 1.30
CA TRP A 80 -5.42 8.49 0.38
C TRP A 80 -4.73 7.24 0.94
N GLU A 81 -3.62 7.41 1.64
CA GLU A 81 -2.96 6.31 2.39
C GLU A 81 -3.90 5.74 3.45
N HIS A 82 -4.56 6.61 4.23
CA HIS A 82 -5.56 6.20 5.21
C HIS A 82 -6.76 5.48 4.56
N ILE A 83 -7.28 6.01 3.45
CA ILE A 83 -8.36 5.37 2.68
C ILE A 83 -7.95 3.97 2.21
N LEU A 84 -6.74 3.81 1.69
CA LEU A 84 -6.24 2.50 1.26
C LEU A 84 -6.17 1.52 2.44
N THR A 85 -5.56 1.92 3.54
CA THR A 85 -5.44 1.07 4.74
C THR A 85 -6.81 0.68 5.29
N GLN A 86 -7.77 1.61 5.31
CA GLN A 86 -9.15 1.35 5.72
C GLN A 86 -9.84 0.36 4.77
N GLN A 87 -9.72 0.57 3.46
CA GLN A 87 -10.32 -0.29 2.44
C GLN A 87 -9.73 -1.70 2.46
N ILE A 88 -8.42 -1.84 2.69
CA ILE A 88 -7.77 -3.14 2.90
C ILE A 88 -8.37 -3.87 4.10
N GLY A 89 -8.54 -3.16 5.23
CA GLY A 89 -9.17 -3.72 6.42
C GLY A 89 -10.61 -4.20 6.14
N GLN A 90 -11.42 -3.34 5.53
CA GLN A 90 -12.81 -3.67 5.17
C GLN A 90 -12.90 -4.85 4.18
N ALA A 91 -11.98 -4.94 3.23
CA ALA A 91 -11.92 -6.02 2.26
C ALA A 91 -11.58 -7.37 2.92
N VAL A 92 -10.65 -7.38 3.90
CA VAL A 92 -10.35 -8.57 4.72
C VAL A 92 -11.57 -8.99 5.53
N ASP A 93 -12.20 -8.05 6.25
CA ASP A 93 -13.37 -8.34 7.08
C ASP A 93 -14.54 -8.89 6.25
N SER A 94 -14.76 -8.32 5.07
CA SER A 94 -15.79 -8.78 4.11
C SER A 94 -15.47 -10.16 3.54
N ALA A 95 -14.21 -10.40 3.16
CA ALA A 95 -13.74 -11.70 2.67
C ALA A 95 -13.91 -12.81 3.72
N VAL A 96 -13.54 -12.53 4.97
CA VAL A 96 -13.71 -13.47 6.09
C VAL A 96 -15.20 -13.70 6.35
N LYS A 97 -16.04 -12.66 6.32
CA LYS A 97 -17.49 -12.81 6.45
C LYS A 97 -18.10 -13.70 5.35
N LEU A 98 -17.66 -13.54 4.10
CA LEU A 98 -18.08 -14.42 3.00
C LEU A 98 -17.65 -15.86 3.24
N ALA A 99 -16.42 -16.08 3.69
CA ALA A 99 -15.96 -17.40 4.05
C ALA A 99 -16.74 -17.99 5.24
N LEU A 100 -17.01 -17.23 6.29
CA LEU A 100 -17.81 -17.67 7.45
C LEU A 100 -19.28 -17.94 7.11
N ALA A 101 -19.81 -17.33 6.05
CA ALA A 101 -21.14 -17.63 5.51
C ALA A 101 -21.17 -18.98 4.77
N LEU A 102 -20.01 -19.58 4.49
CA LEU A 102 -19.96 -20.95 4.02
C LEU A 102 -20.33 -21.88 5.16
N ASP A 103 -21.29 -22.76 4.90
CA ASP A 103 -21.71 -23.84 5.79
C ASP A 103 -22.45 -23.43 7.08
N ALA A 104 -22.87 -24.43 7.85
CA ALA A 104 -23.55 -24.30 9.13
C ALA A 104 -22.80 -23.38 10.10
N ALA A 105 -23.55 -22.59 10.88
CA ALA A 105 -23.01 -21.58 11.79
C ALA A 105 -21.96 -22.13 12.77
N ASN A 106 -22.10 -23.40 13.19
CA ASN A 106 -21.28 -24.01 14.23
C ASN A 106 -20.13 -24.88 13.69
N HIS A 107 -19.71 -24.70 12.44
CA HIS A 107 -18.67 -25.56 11.88
C HIS A 107 -17.31 -25.34 12.59
N PRO A 108 -16.59 -26.41 13.01
CA PRO A 108 -15.36 -26.31 13.81
C PRO A 108 -14.16 -25.56 13.21
N TRP A 109 -14.14 -25.24 11.90
CA TRP A 109 -13.04 -24.46 11.29
C TRP A 109 -13.28 -22.94 11.36
N LYS A 110 -14.51 -22.48 11.62
CA LYS A 110 -14.87 -21.06 11.66
C LYS A 110 -14.10 -20.27 12.73
N PRO A 111 -13.91 -20.78 13.96
CA PRO A 111 -13.07 -20.11 14.95
C PRO A 111 -11.62 -19.96 14.48
N LEU A 112 -11.06 -20.99 13.86
CA LEU A 112 -9.68 -20.99 13.36
C LEU A 112 -9.48 -19.97 12.24
N LEU A 113 -10.46 -19.83 11.33
CA LEU A 113 -10.43 -18.80 10.31
C LEU A 113 -10.50 -17.40 10.93
N SER A 114 -11.33 -17.23 11.97
CA SER A 114 -11.46 -15.96 12.68
C SER A 114 -10.16 -15.57 13.40
N ASP A 115 -9.39 -16.54 13.90
CA ASP A 115 -8.08 -16.32 14.52
C ASP A 115 -7.00 -15.92 13.50
N GLU A 116 -7.12 -16.34 12.23
CA GLU A 116 -6.20 -15.98 11.15
C GLU A 116 -6.54 -14.63 10.51
N ALA A 117 -7.80 -14.19 10.53
CA ALA A 117 -8.26 -12.91 10.00
C ALA A 117 -7.42 -11.68 10.46
N PRO A 118 -7.13 -11.46 11.77
CA PRO A 118 -6.32 -10.33 12.20
C PRO A 118 -4.86 -10.43 11.73
N LYS A 119 -4.31 -11.65 11.61
CA LYS A 119 -2.95 -11.87 11.09
C LYS A 119 -2.87 -11.51 9.62
N LEU A 120 -3.85 -11.95 8.82
CA LEU A 120 -3.95 -11.62 7.41
C LEU A 120 -4.07 -10.11 7.18
N ARG A 121 -4.95 -9.46 7.95
CA ARG A 121 -5.11 -8.00 7.92
C ARG A 121 -3.78 -7.30 8.20
N THR A 122 -3.08 -7.72 9.25
CA THR A 122 -1.79 -7.14 9.63
C THR A 122 -0.77 -7.28 8.51
N ARG A 123 -0.61 -8.47 7.91
CA ARG A 123 0.32 -8.70 6.79
C ARG A 123 0.03 -7.79 5.59
N LEU A 124 -1.23 -7.64 5.20
CA LEU A 124 -1.62 -6.83 4.04
C LEU A 124 -1.45 -5.33 4.29
N VAL A 125 -1.81 -4.86 5.49
CA VAL A 125 -1.62 -3.46 5.89
C VAL A 125 -0.13 -3.13 6.00
N THR A 126 0.66 -3.98 6.65
CA THR A 126 2.13 -3.80 6.73
C THR A 126 2.76 -3.74 5.34
N SER A 127 2.31 -4.58 4.39
CA SER A 127 2.79 -4.50 3.01
C SER A 127 2.45 -3.18 2.33
N ALA A 128 1.31 -2.55 2.64
CA ALA A 128 0.95 -1.23 2.13
C ALA A 128 1.77 -0.13 2.80
N ASP A 129 1.95 -0.19 4.12
CA ASP A 129 2.77 0.78 4.88
C ASP A 129 4.24 0.79 4.42
N GLU A 130 4.79 -0.39 4.12
CA GLU A 130 6.13 -0.52 3.53
C GLU A 130 6.22 0.15 2.16
N HIS A 131 5.16 0.05 1.36
CA HIS A 131 5.08 0.70 0.04
C HIS A 131 5.06 2.23 0.20
N PHE A 132 4.21 2.77 1.06
CA PHE A 132 4.14 4.22 1.34
C PHE A 132 5.47 4.76 1.88
N THR A 133 6.09 4.04 2.82
CA THR A 133 7.40 4.40 3.38
C THR A 133 8.48 4.44 2.31
N ARG A 134 8.47 3.49 1.36
CA ARG A 134 9.43 3.44 0.25
C ARG A 134 9.29 4.66 -0.66
N LEU A 135 8.06 5.06 -0.98
CA LEU A 135 7.79 6.26 -1.78
C LEU A 135 8.26 7.54 -1.06
N GLY A 136 7.98 7.66 0.25
CA GLY A 136 8.45 8.78 1.08
C GLY A 136 9.98 8.91 1.10
N LYS A 137 10.71 7.79 1.23
CA LYS A 137 12.18 7.75 1.16
C LYS A 137 12.72 8.20 -0.21
N MET A 138 12.05 7.84 -1.31
CA MET A 138 12.45 8.28 -2.66
C MET A 138 12.24 9.79 -2.85
N GLY A 139 11.17 10.36 -2.29
CA GLY A 139 10.92 11.81 -2.27
C GLY A 139 11.99 12.58 -1.48
N ALA A 140 12.35 12.10 -0.28
CA ALA A 140 13.39 12.71 0.56
C ALA A 140 14.78 12.69 -0.10
N ARG A 141 15.12 11.60 -0.81
CA ARG A 141 16.41 11.48 -1.51
C ARG A 141 16.53 12.45 -2.69
N ARG A 142 15.42 12.74 -3.39
CA ARG A 142 15.38 13.75 -4.47
C ARG A 142 15.40 15.19 -3.94
N ARG A 143 14.71 15.50 -2.84
CA ARG A 143 14.77 16.83 -2.22
C ARG A 143 16.19 17.17 -1.75
N ARG A 144 16.89 16.22 -1.12
CA ARG A 144 18.29 16.38 -0.71
C ARG A 144 19.28 16.52 -1.89
N GLY A 145 18.90 16.10 -3.10
CA GLY A 145 19.65 16.34 -4.34
C GLY A 145 19.27 17.64 -5.08
N ALA A 146 18.04 18.13 -4.91
CA ALA A 146 17.59 19.40 -5.46
C ALA A 146 18.11 20.60 -4.66
N ASP A 147 18.26 20.45 -3.33
CA ASP A 147 18.86 21.47 -2.46
C ASP A 147 20.40 21.47 -2.49
N ALA A 148 21.02 20.49 -3.16
CA ALA A 148 22.49 20.42 -3.31
C ALA A 148 23.01 21.05 -4.62
N GLY A 149 22.12 21.59 -5.48
CA GLY A 149 22.47 22.09 -6.81
C GLY A 149 22.59 23.61 -6.97
N ALA A 150 22.10 24.41 -6.01
CA ALA A 150 21.97 25.86 -6.18
C ALA A 150 22.88 26.72 -5.28
N ASP A 151 23.45 26.16 -4.21
CA ASP A 151 24.14 26.98 -3.19
C ASP A 151 25.68 27.01 -3.28
N TRP A 152 26.31 26.03 -3.93
CA TRP A 152 27.78 25.99 -4.00
C TRP A 152 28.34 26.93 -5.08
N THR A 153 27.71 26.98 -6.25
CA THR A 153 28.11 27.88 -7.34
C THR A 153 27.85 29.34 -6.98
N MET A 154 26.75 29.64 -6.28
CA MET A 154 26.43 31.01 -5.84
C MET A 154 27.42 31.52 -4.78
N ARG A 155 27.91 30.64 -3.88
CA ARG A 155 29.01 30.96 -2.96
C ARG A 155 30.34 31.20 -3.67
N ILE A 156 30.68 30.43 -4.71
CA ILE A 156 31.90 30.65 -5.49
C ILE A 156 31.81 31.97 -6.27
N VAL A 157 30.67 32.28 -6.89
CA VAL A 157 30.48 33.53 -7.63
C VAL A 157 30.53 34.73 -6.68
N MET A 158 29.92 34.67 -5.49
CA MET A 158 30.03 35.76 -4.51
C MET A 158 31.46 35.94 -3.97
N LEU A 159 32.21 34.87 -3.72
CA LEU A 159 33.62 34.96 -3.31
C LEU A 159 34.51 35.52 -4.43
N ALA A 160 34.28 35.11 -5.69
CA ALA A 160 35.03 35.62 -6.83
C ALA A 160 34.75 37.11 -7.09
N VAL A 161 33.49 37.55 -6.98
CA VAL A 161 33.11 38.96 -7.13
C VAL A 161 33.63 39.80 -5.96
N GLY A 162 33.55 39.30 -4.72
CA GLY A 162 34.10 39.98 -3.55
C GLY A 162 35.62 40.16 -3.61
N ALA A 163 36.35 39.15 -4.10
CA ALA A 163 37.80 39.24 -4.29
C ALA A 163 38.19 40.23 -5.40
N LEU A 164 37.42 40.30 -6.49
CA LEU A 164 37.66 41.24 -7.59
C LEU A 164 37.41 42.69 -7.17
N VAL A 165 36.35 42.95 -6.40
CA VAL A 165 36.05 44.28 -5.85
C VAL A 165 37.08 44.70 -4.79
N GLY A 166 37.49 43.78 -3.91
CA GLY A 166 38.55 44.04 -2.93
C GLY A 166 39.90 44.35 -3.57
N PHE A 167 40.26 43.63 -4.64
CA PHE A 167 41.50 43.87 -5.39
C PHE A 167 41.47 45.21 -6.15
N LEU A 168 40.34 45.58 -6.75
CA LEU A 168 40.17 46.87 -7.43
C LEU A 168 40.25 48.06 -6.45
N LEU A 169 39.65 47.95 -5.27
CA LEU A 169 39.74 48.99 -4.23
C LEU A 169 41.16 49.14 -3.67
N ALA A 170 41.87 48.03 -3.44
CA ALA A 170 43.26 48.06 -2.99
C ALA A 170 44.20 48.71 -4.01
N LYS A 171 43.92 48.58 -5.32
CA LYS A 171 44.72 49.22 -6.39
C LYS A 171 44.44 50.70 -6.61
N VAL A 172 43.31 51.22 -6.11
CA VAL A 172 42.94 52.65 -6.22
C VAL A 172 43.43 53.45 -5.02
N MET A 173 43.69 52.79 -3.89
CA MET A 173 44.21 53.42 -2.67
C MET A 173 45.74 53.39 -2.52
N HIS A 174 46.46 52.89 -3.54
CA HIS A 174 47.92 52.80 -3.57
C HIS A 174 48.49 53.53 -4.79
#